data_AF-A0A1H5KKM9-F1
#
_entry.id   AF-A0A1H5KKM9-F1
#
_cell.length_a   1.000
_cell.length_b   1.000
_cell.length_c   1.000
_cell.angle_alpha   90.00
_cell.angle_beta   90.00
_cell.angle_gamma   90.00
#
_symmetry.space_group_name_H-M   'P 1'
#
loop_
_entity.id
_entity.type
_entity.pdbx_description
1 polymer ?
#
loop_
_entity_poly.entity_id
_entity_poly.type
_entity_poly.pdbx_seq_one_letter_code
_entity_poly.pdbx_strand_id
1 'polypeptide(L)' 'MKKILPYLYIVIGVFIIVGTINSVLQEKSSYRVLLNFHTENKLIFLVVRALFASWFLFDGIKKLRNKE' A
#
# COMPACT_ATOMS: atom_id res chain seq x y z
N MET A 1 -2.97 10.12 21.40
CA MET A 1 -3.31 9.30 20.21
C MET A 1 -2.85 9.91 18.86
N LYS A 2 -2.74 11.24 18.71
CA LYS A 2 -2.35 11.91 17.44
C LYS A 2 -0.97 11.52 16.88
N LYS A 3 0.02 11.29 17.75
CA LYS A 3 1.39 10.94 17.36
C LYS A 3 1.56 9.56 16.72
N ILE A 4 0.59 8.64 16.87
CA ILE A 4 0.67 7.26 16.33
C ILE A 4 0.18 7.20 14.88
N LEU A 5 -0.73 8.10 14.51
CA LEU A 5 -1.35 8.14 13.19
C LEU A 5 -0.33 8.18 12.03
N PRO A 6 0.71 9.03 12.02
CA PRO A 6 1.70 9.02 10.94
C PRO A 6 2.42 7.68 10.79
N TYR A 7 2.79 7.04 11.90
CA TYR A 7 3.44 5.73 11.88
C TYR A 7 2.52 4.65 11.34
N LEU A 8 1.23 4.68 11.70
CA LEU A 8 0.24 3.74 11.17
C LEU A 8 0.13 3.83 9.64
N TYR A 9 0.08 5.06 9.10
CA TYR A 9 0.02 5.28 7.65
C TYR A 9 1.27 4.74 6.95
N ILE A 10 2.46 4.98 7.52
CA ILE A 10 3.71 4.46 6.97
C ILE A 10 3.72 2.93 6.99
N VAL A 11 3.34 2.32 8.11
CA VAL A 11 3.28 0.85 8.26
C VAL A 11 2.32 0.24 7.25
N ILE A 12 1.13 0.83 7.05
CA ILE A 12 0.17 0.38 6.03
C ILE A 12 0.78 0.49 4.63
N GLY A 13 1.42 1.60 4.30
CA GLY A 13 2.08 1.80 3.00
C GLY A 13 3.17 0.75 2.73
N VAL A 14 4.04 0.48 3.71
CA VAL A 14 5.08 -0.55 3.62
C VAL A 14 4.45 -1.94 3.47
N PHE A 15 3.41 -2.25 4.23
CA PHE A 15 2.70 -3.54 4.15
C PHE A 15 2.10 -3.78 2.76
N ILE A 16 1.52 -2.73 2.15
CA ILE A 16 1.01 -2.80 0.78
C ILE A 16 2.13 -3.14 -0.20
N ILE A 17 3.30 -2.49 -0.08
CA ILE A 17 4.46 -2.75 -0.97
C ILE A 17 4.94 -4.19 -0.83
N VAL A 18 5.22 -4.64 0.40
CA VAL A 18 5.73 -6.00 0.65
C VAL A 18 4.73 -7.05 0.16
N GLY A 19 3.43 -6.88 0.46
CA GLY A 19 2.40 -7.79 -0.02
C GLY A 19 2.27 -7.80 -1.55
N THR A 20 2.53 -6.67 -2.22
CA THR A 20 2.52 -6.55 -3.68
C THR A 20 3.71 -7.30 -4.29
N ILE A 21 4.92 -7.07 -3.78
CA ILE A 21 6.13 -7.77 -4.22
C ILE A 21 5.95 -9.28 -4.04
N ASN A 22 5.53 -9.75 -2.87
CA ASN A 22 5.31 -11.17 -2.62
C ASN A 22 4.26 -11.78 -3.57
N SER A 23 3.18 -11.05 -3.87
CA SER A 23 2.15 -11.55 -4.79
C SER A 23 2.66 -11.64 -6.23
N VAL A 24 3.51 -10.70 -6.64
CA VAL A 24 4.13 -10.67 -7.98
C VAL A 24 5.17 -11.77 -8.13
N LEU A 25 5.97 -12.04 -7.10
CA LEU A 25 6.96 -13.12 -7.08
C LEU A 25 6.30 -14.51 -7.07
N GLN A 26 5.08 -14.64 -6.55
CA GLN A 26 4.32 -15.89 -6.52
C GLN A 26 3.52 -16.16 -7.80
N GLU A 27 3.63 -15.31 -8.83
CA GLU A 27 2.96 -15.45 -10.14
C GLU A 27 1.50 -15.90 -10.07
N LYS A 28 0.71 -15.25 -9.20
CA LYS A 28 -0.69 -15.63 -9.00
C LYS A 28 -1.52 -15.39 -10.27
N SER A 29 -2.45 -16.30 -10.54
CA SER A 29 -3.43 -16.16 -11.65
C SER A 29 -4.45 -15.05 -11.37
N SER A 30 -4.76 -14.78 -10.10
CA SER A 30 -5.63 -13.69 -9.67
C SER A 30 -5.00 -12.93 -8.52
N TYR A 31 -4.99 -11.60 -8.63
CA TYR A 31 -4.41 -10.70 -7.66
C TYR A 31 -5.50 -9.96 -6.89
N ARG A 32 -5.47 -10.07 -5.56
CA ARG A 32 -6.32 -9.27 -4.67
C ARG A 32 -5.78 -7.84 -4.59
N VAL A 33 -6.43 -6.90 -5.28
CA VAL A 33 -6.00 -5.50 -5.34
C VAL A 33 -6.20 -4.81 -3.99
N LEU A 34 -7.45 -4.75 -3.51
CA LEU A 34 -7.85 -4.14 -2.24
C LEU A 34 -9.09 -4.83 -1.70
N LEU A 35 -9.14 -5.12 -0.40
CA LEU A 35 -10.30 -5.74 0.27
C LEU A 35 -10.83 -6.93 -0.56
N ASN A 36 -12.05 -6.88 -1.09
CA ASN A 36 -12.64 -7.95 -1.91
C ASN A 36 -12.49 -7.77 -3.42
N PHE A 37 -11.78 -6.74 -3.89
CA PHE A 37 -11.54 -6.53 -5.31
C PHE A 37 -10.38 -7.39 -5.81
N HIS A 38 -10.60 -8.12 -6.91
CA HIS A 38 -9.60 -8.98 -7.54
C HIS A 38 -9.43 -8.58 -9.01
N THR A 39 -8.23 -8.81 -9.54
CA THR A 39 -7.93 -8.59 -10.95
C THR A 39 -6.98 -9.67 -11.46
N GLU A 40 -7.17 -10.10 -12.69
CA GLU A 40 -6.25 -11.00 -13.39
C GLU A 40 -5.14 -10.21 -14.10
N ASN A 41 -5.33 -8.90 -14.26
CA ASN A 41 -4.37 -8.05 -14.94
C ASN A 41 -3.27 -7.58 -13.97
N LYS A 42 -2.08 -8.14 -14.12
CA LYS A 42 -0.88 -7.80 -13.33
C LYS A 42 -0.55 -6.30 -13.36
N LEU A 43 -0.74 -5.62 -14.49
CA LEU A 43 -0.46 -4.19 -14.60
C LEU A 43 -1.44 -3.37 -13.77
N ILE A 44 -2.75 -3.69 -13.85
CA ILE A 44 -3.78 -3.03 -13.03
C ILE A 44 -3.49 -3.25 -11.55
N PHE A 45 -3.16 -4.48 -11.16
CA PHE A 45 -2.77 -4.80 -9.78
C PHE A 45 -1.61 -3.92 -9.29
N LEU A 46 -0.53 -3.86 -10.07
CA LEU A 46 0.68 -3.09 -9.72
C LEU A 46 0.40 -1.60 -9.62
N VAL A 47 -0.28 -1.02 -10.61
CA VAL A 47 -0.56 0.42 -10.66
C VAL A 47 -1.44 0.82 -9.47
N VAL A 48 -2.52 0.09 -9.21
CA VAL A 48 -3.41 0.41 -8.09
C VAL A 48 -2.68 0.27 -6.75
N ARG A 49 -1.96 -0.84 -6.54
CA ARG A 49 -1.18 -1.03 -5.31
C ARG A 49 -0.13 0.05 -5.12
N ALA A 50 0.57 0.45 -6.18
CA ALA A 50 1.58 1.51 -6.15
C ALA A 50 0.97 2.87 -5.80
N LEU A 51 -0.20 3.21 -6.37
CA LEU A 51 -0.92 4.45 -6.04
C LEU A 51 -1.30 4.49 -4.57
N PHE A 52 -1.90 3.41 -4.05
CA PHE A 52 -2.29 3.34 -2.64
C PHE A 52 -1.08 3.38 -1.70
N ALA A 53 -0.03 2.60 -1.99
CA ALA A 53 1.20 2.65 -1.21
C ALA A 53 1.82 4.05 -1.19
N SER A 54 1.91 4.70 -2.35
CA SER A 54 2.48 6.04 -2.48
C SER A 54 1.65 7.07 -1.70
N TRP A 55 0.33 7.00 -1.78
CA TRP A 55 -0.56 7.85 -1.00
C TRP A 55 -0.31 7.66 0.50
N PHE A 56 -0.42 6.43 1.01
CA PHE A 56 -0.26 6.15 2.43
C PHE A 56 1.11 6.58 2.96
N LEU A 57 2.19 6.32 2.22
CA LEU A 57 3.54 6.75 2.59
C LEU A 57 3.67 8.27 2.56
N PHE A 58 3.18 8.93 1.52
CA PHE A 58 3.27 10.38 1.39
C PHE A 58 2.52 11.09 2.52
N ASP A 59 1.28 10.67 2.80
CA ASP A 59 0.48 11.23 3.90
C ASP A 59 1.11 10.92 5.26
N GLY A 60 1.62 9.71 5.47
CA GLY A 60 2.30 9.33 6.69
C GLY A 60 3.55 10.17 6.96
N ILE A 61 4.40 10.35 5.93
CA ILE A 61 5.60 11.19 6.00
C ILE A 61 5.23 12.67 6.20
N LYS A 62 4.23 13.18 5.49
CA LYS A 62 3.76 14.56 5.61
C LYS A 62 3.28 14.84 7.04
N LYS A 63 2.47 13.95 7.62
CA LYS A 63 1.99 14.05 9.01
C LYS A 63 3.14 13.93 10.02
N LEU A 64 4.12 13.05 9.77
CA LEU A 64 5.30 12.92 10.63
C LEU A 64 6.14 14.21 10.64
N ARG A 65 6.35 14.81 9.46
CA ARG A 65 7.13 16.04 9.30
C ARG A 65 6.43 17.26 9.90
N ASN A 66 5.10 17.34 9.80
CA ASN A 66 4.34 18.48 10.29
C ASN A 66 4.03 18.45 11.80
N LYS A 67 4.49 17.44 12.57
CA LYS A 67 4.31 17.30 14.04
C LYS A 67 2.98 17.87 14.58
N GLU A 68 1.85 17.51 13.96
CA GLU A 68 0.52 17.61 14.59
C GLU A 68 0.28 16.48 15.61
#